data_AF-A0A537NMJ8-F1
#
_entry.id   AF-A0A537NMJ8-F1
#
_cell.length_a   1.000
_cell.length_b   1.000
_cell.length_c   1.000
_cell.angle_alpha   90.00
_cell.angle_beta   90.00
_cell.angle_gamma   90.00
#
_symmetry.space_group_name_H-M   'P 1'
#
loop_
_entity.id
_entity.type
_entity.pdbx_description
1 polymer ?
#
loop_
_entity_poly.entity_id
_entity_poly.type
_entity_poly.pdbx_seq_one_letter_code
_entity_poly.pdbx_strand_id
1 'polypeptide(L)' 'FLLDRLPGAPQIVVASPCSGHGFKFAPAVGEILADLATGGATSHDISRFRLARFG' A
#
# COMPACT_ATOMS: atom_id res chain seq x y z
N PHE A 1 -3.32 -4.46 -7.14
CA PHE A 1 -3.29 -3.26 -6.29
C PHE A 1 -1.88 -2.71 -6.27
N LEU A 2 -1.73 -1.47 -5.81
CA LEU A 2 -0.46 -0.82 -5.52
C LEU A 2 -0.59 -0.22 -4.12
N LEU A 3 0.32 -0.57 -3.22
CA LEU A 3 0.37 -0.10 -1.83
C LEU A 3 1.84 0.10 -1.49
N ASP A 4 2.30 1.35 -1.36
CA ASP A 4 3.70 1.63 -1.08
C ASP A 4 3.91 3.03 -0.50
N ARG A 5 5.16 3.32 -0.12
CA ARG A 5 5.64 4.70 0.06
C ARG A 5 6.25 5.18 -1.25
N LEU A 6 6.06 6.47 -1.56
CA LEU A 6 6.58 7.03 -2.81
C LEU A 6 8.12 7.13 -2.77
N PRO A 7 8.85 6.54 -3.73
CA PRO A 7 10.30 6.71 -3.82
C PRO A 7 10.67 8.19 -3.95
N GLY A 8 11.68 8.63 -3.19
CA GLY A 8 12.09 10.04 -3.13
C GLY A 8 11.21 10.95 -2.26
N ALA A 9 10.06 10.47 -1.77
CA ALA A 9 9.17 11.20 -0.87
C ALA A 9 8.53 10.24 0.17
N PRO A 10 9.31 9.74 1.15
CA PRO A 10 8.86 8.69 2.08
C PRO A 10 7.69 9.09 2.99
N GLN A 11 7.42 10.39 3.14
CA GLN A 11 6.25 10.93 3.85
C GLN A 11 4.93 10.76 3.08
N ILE A 12 4.97 10.30 1.83
CA ILE A 12 3.80 10.08 0.98
C ILE A 12 3.54 8.58 0.86
N VAL A 13 2.35 8.15 1.27
CA VAL A 13 1.83 6.81 1.02
C VAL A 13 0.97 6.83 -0.24
N VAL A 14 1.20 5.89 -1.15
CA VAL A 14 0.46 5.74 -2.39
C VAL A 14 -0.34 4.45 -2.39
N ALA A 15 -1.62 4.55 -2.79
CA ALA A 15 -2.53 3.43 -2.83
C ALA A 15 -3.37 3.45 -4.12
N SER A 16 -3.42 2.33 -4.83
CA SER A 16 -4.34 2.09 -5.93
C SER A 16 -4.90 0.66 -5.88
N PRO A 17 -5.96 0.43 -5.09
CA PRO A 17 -6.69 -0.84 -5.07
C PRO A 17 -7.82 -0.89 -6.13
N CYS A 18 -7.63 -0.24 -7.28
CA CYS A 18 -8.70 0.12 -8.22
C CYS A 18 -8.94 -0.89 -9.38
N SER A 19 -8.72 -2.19 -9.17
CA SER A 19 -8.90 -3.22 -10.21
C SER A 19 -10.24 -3.96 -10.10
N GLY A 20 -11.34 -3.22 -9.84
CA GLY A 20 -12.72 -3.73 -9.77
C GLY A 20 -13.11 -4.47 -8.48
N HIS A 21 -12.15 -4.70 -7.57
CA HIS A 21 -12.37 -5.55 -6.38
C HIS A 21 -11.90 -4.90 -5.08
N GLY A 22 -11.55 -3.60 -5.08
CA GLY A 22 -10.97 -2.93 -3.91
C GLY A 22 -11.89 -2.89 -2.68
N PHE A 23 -13.21 -2.77 -2.89
CA PHE A 23 -14.17 -2.57 -1.81
C PHE A 23 -14.14 -3.69 -0.75
N LYS A 24 -14.12 -4.96 -1.18
CA LYS A 24 -14.12 -6.11 -0.25
C LYS A 24 -12.85 -6.20 0.61
N PHE A 25 -11.78 -5.48 0.22
CA PHE A 25 -10.52 -5.43 0.95
C PHE A 25 -10.33 -4.12 1.70
N ALA A 26 -11.32 -3.22 1.71
CA ALA A 26 -11.18 -1.89 2.31
C ALA A 26 -10.70 -1.92 3.78
N PRO A 27 -11.16 -2.83 4.66
CA PRO A 27 -10.63 -2.91 6.03
C PRO A 27 -9.13 -3.23 6.08
N ALA A 28 -8.70 -4.30 5.42
CA ALA A 28 -7.30 -4.73 5.41
C ALA A 28 -6.38 -3.72 4.70
N VAL A 29 -6.85 -3.12 3.59
CA VAL A 29 -6.10 -2.07 2.90
C VAL A 29 -5.98 -0.82 3.78
N GLY A 30 -7.04 -0.44 4.51
CA GLY A 30 -7.01 0.68 5.45
C GLY A 30 -5.97 0.49 6.56
N GLU A 31 -5.93 -0.69 7.16
CA GLU A 31 -4.93 -1.06 8.18
C GLU A 31 -3.49 -0.95 7.63
N ILE A 32 -3.22 -1.55 6.48
CA ILE A 32 -1.92 -1.45 5.80
C ILE A 32 -1.52 0.01 5.56
N LEU A 33 -2.45 0.85 5.09
CA LEU A 33 -2.14 2.26 4.80
C LEU A 33 -1.91 3.07 6.08
N ALA A 34 -2.62 2.78 7.16
CA ALA A 34 -2.39 3.41 8.47
C ALA A 34 -1.02 3.05 9.03
N ASP A 35 -0.63 1.78 8.96
CA ASP A 35 0.69 1.27 9.33
C ASP A 35 1.80 1.95 8.53
N LEU A 36 1.67 2.02 7.20
CA LEU A 36 2.65 2.66 6.33
C LEU A 36 2.76 4.16 6.59
N ALA A 37 1.66 4.84 6.92
CA ALA A 37 1.64 6.28 7.19
C ALA A 37 2.23 6.64 8.56
N THR A 38 2.03 5.80 9.58
CA THR A 38 2.42 6.11 10.96
C THR A 38 3.72 5.43 11.40
N GLY A 39 3.94 4.19 10.98
CA GLY A 39 5.11 3.38 11.34
C GLY A 39 6.07 3.09 10.19
N GLY A 40 5.68 3.37 8.94
CA GLY A 40 6.52 3.18 7.75
C GLY A 40 6.66 1.72 7.28
N ALA A 41 6.04 0.77 7.98
CA ALA A 41 6.00 -0.64 7.64
C ALA A 41 4.70 -1.25 8.16
N THR A 42 4.27 -2.36 7.56
CA THR A 42 3.10 -3.14 7.99
C THR A 42 3.50 -4.60 8.20
N SER A 43 2.75 -5.33 9.02
CA SER A 43 2.95 -6.76 9.25
C SER A 43 2.47 -7.64 8.09
N HIS A 44 1.60 -7.11 7.22
CA HIS A 44 1.12 -7.82 6.04
C HIS A 44 2.21 -7.94 4.96
N ASP A 45 2.36 -9.13 4.36
CA ASP A 45 3.19 -9.28 3.16
C ASP A 45 2.52 -8.61 1.95
N ILE A 46 3.01 -7.41 1.62
CA ILE A 46 2.58 -6.62 0.48
C ILE A 46 3.60 -6.62 -0.67
N SER A 47 4.57 -7.54 -0.70
CA SER A 47 5.62 -7.61 -1.72
C SER A 47 5.08 -7.53 -3.15
N ARG A 48 3.98 -8.25 -3.44
CA ARG A 48 3.30 -8.26 -4.75
C ARG A 48 2.58 -6.97 -5.11
N PHE A 49 2.44 -6.02 -4.19
CA PHE A 49 1.75 -4.74 -4.37
C PHE A 49 2.70 -3.53 -4.30
N ARG A 50 4.00 -3.75 -4.13
CA ARG A 50 5.03 -2.70 -4.15
C ARG A 50 5.19 -2.06 -5.52
N LEU A 51 5.66 -0.81 -5.56
CA LEU A 51 5.98 -0.10 -6.79
C LEU A 51 7.07 -0.83 -7.60
N ALA A 52 8.08 -1.35 -6.90
CA ALA A 52 9.25 -2.03 -7.46
C ALA A 52 8.94 -3.27 -8.31
N ARG A 53 7.70 -3.79 -8.28
CA ARG A 53 7.30 -4.93 -9.11
C ARG A 53 7.24 -4.61 -10.61
N PHE A 54 7.32 -3.33 -10.99
CA PHE A 54 7.19 -2.85 -12.38
C PHE A 54 8.52 -2.51 -13.05
N GLY A 55 9.66 -2.65 -12.38
CA GLY A 55 10.99 -2.28 -12.89
C GLY A 55 11.41 -0.90 -12.42
#